data_AF-A0A3B3U0G2-F1
#
_entry.id   AF-A0A3B3U0G2-F1
#
_cell.length_a   1.000
_cell.length_b   1.000
_cell.length_c   1.000
_cell.angle_alpha   90.00
_cell.angle_beta   90.00
_cell.angle_gamma   90.00
#
_symmetry.space_group_name_H-M   'P 1'
#
loop_
_entity.id
_entity.type
_entity.pdbx_description
1 polymer ?
#
loop_
_entity_poly.entity_id
_entity_poly.type
_entity_poly.pdbx_seq_one_letter_code
_entity_poly.pdbx_strand_id
1 'polypeptide(L)'
;LPSQATFDPTLHLESNFCRNPFGILRSPWCYTTDPETVWELCDIPSCTEECMHCRGEDYKGKISVTENGFTCQCWDSQIPHNHGFVPTVFPEKFLEENYCRNPNADSRPWCYTSSPSRRWDYCSIPRCTSEPPSIMPELSCITGNGESYRGTIAVTTSGKKCQRWASQTPHRHDYTPESYPCR
;
A
#
# COMPACT_ATOMS: atom_id res chain seq x y z
N LEU A 1 -33.34 -11.93 27.71
CA LEU A 1 -32.46 -13.10 27.46
C LEU A 1 -32.59 -13.51 25.99
N PRO A 2 -31.56 -13.26 25.18
CA PRO A 2 -31.17 -14.17 24.09
C PRO A 2 -29.76 -14.70 24.40
N SER A 3 -29.67 -15.95 24.84
CA SER A 3 -29.19 -17.10 24.03
C SER A 3 -27.71 -17.01 23.67
N GLN A 4 -26.92 -17.68 24.50
CA GLN A 4 -25.52 -18.12 24.37
C GLN A 4 -24.91 -17.90 22.98
N ALA A 5 -24.05 -16.89 22.86
CA ALA A 5 -23.07 -16.84 21.80
C ALA A 5 -22.11 -18.03 21.99
N THR A 6 -22.11 -18.93 21.01
CA THR A 6 -21.14 -20.02 20.90
C THR A 6 -19.73 -19.44 20.94
N PHE A 7 -18.89 -19.95 21.84
CA PHE A 7 -17.49 -19.56 21.98
C PHE A 7 -16.75 -20.00 20.71
N ASP A 8 -16.54 -19.09 19.77
CA ASP A 8 -15.73 -19.34 18.58
C ASP A 8 -14.27 -19.00 18.91
N PRO A 9 -13.38 -20.01 19.03
CA PRO A 9 -11.98 -19.81 19.39
C PRO A 9 -11.16 -19.07 18.33
N THR A 10 -11.71 -18.78 17.14
CA THR A 10 -11.03 -18.02 16.09
C THR A 10 -11.15 -16.50 16.23
N LEU A 11 -11.97 -16.01 17.18
CA LEU A 11 -12.28 -14.59 17.32
C LEU A 11 -11.16 -13.72 17.92
N HIS A 12 -10.04 -14.32 18.36
CA HIS A 12 -8.86 -13.62 18.92
C HIS A 12 -9.23 -12.47 19.88
N LEU A 13 -10.19 -12.73 20.78
CA LEU A 13 -10.68 -11.80 21.81
C LEU A 13 -9.68 -11.75 22.97
N GLU A 14 -8.50 -11.22 22.69
CA GLU A 14 -7.42 -11.06 23.67
C GLU A 14 -7.56 -9.74 24.43
N SER A 15 -7.37 -9.79 25.75
CA SER A 15 -7.40 -8.63 26.64
C SER A 15 -8.71 -7.81 26.49
N ASN A 16 -8.60 -6.49 26.53
CA ASN A 16 -9.66 -5.51 26.34
C ASN A 16 -9.59 -4.82 24.96
N PHE A 17 -8.94 -5.45 23.98
CA PHE A 17 -8.73 -4.84 22.68
C PHE A 17 -10.00 -4.84 21.83
N CYS A 18 -10.18 -3.78 21.05
CA CYS A 18 -11.27 -3.67 20.10
C CYS A 18 -11.21 -4.78 19.04
N ARG A 19 -12.34 -5.41 18.76
CA ARG A 19 -12.48 -6.49 17.77
C ARG A 19 -13.79 -6.34 16.99
N ASN A 20 -13.89 -6.99 15.83
CA ASN A 20 -15.12 -7.05 15.06
C ASN A 20 -15.53 -8.51 14.82
N PRO A 21 -15.90 -9.25 15.87
CA PRO A 21 -16.02 -10.71 15.81
C PRO A 21 -17.05 -11.21 14.80
N PHE A 22 -18.07 -10.41 14.48
CA PHE A 22 -19.14 -10.82 13.57
C PHE A 22 -19.06 -10.14 12.19
N GLY A 23 -18.16 -9.17 11.99
CA GLY A 23 -18.07 -8.39 10.76
C GLY A 23 -19.33 -7.58 10.42
N ILE A 24 -20.32 -7.55 11.32
CA ILE A 24 -21.62 -6.87 11.12
C ILE A 24 -21.44 -5.35 11.21
N LEU A 25 -20.50 -4.88 12.03
CA LEU A 25 -20.24 -3.46 12.23
C LEU A 25 -19.12 -2.97 11.30
N ARG A 26 -19.18 -1.68 10.95
CA ARG A 26 -18.20 -1.03 10.05
C ARG A 26 -16.83 -0.78 10.71
N SER A 27 -16.75 -0.85 12.03
CA SER A 27 -15.51 -0.65 12.81
C SER A 27 -15.44 -1.67 13.95
N PRO A 28 -14.24 -2.08 14.41
CA PRO A 28 -14.10 -2.85 15.64
C PRO A 28 -14.64 -2.07 16.85
N TRP A 29 -15.07 -2.81 17.87
CA TRP A 29 -15.73 -2.28 19.07
C TRP A 29 -15.26 -3.03 20.32
N CYS A 30 -15.60 -2.51 21.51
CA CYS A 30 -15.39 -3.20 22.78
C CYS A 30 -16.49 -2.86 23.80
N TYR A 31 -16.59 -3.66 24.87
CA TYR A 31 -17.36 -3.29 26.05
C TYR A 31 -16.60 -2.21 26.83
N THR A 32 -17.31 -1.20 27.33
CA THR A 32 -16.66 -0.11 28.06
C THR A 32 -16.66 -0.37 29.58
N THR A 33 -15.88 0.41 30.33
CA THR A 33 -15.89 0.39 31.80
C THR A 33 -16.88 1.37 32.42
N ASP A 34 -17.56 2.17 31.60
CA ASP A 34 -18.59 3.12 32.03
C ASP A 34 -19.93 2.37 32.26
N PRO A 35 -20.53 2.45 33.47
CA PRO A 35 -21.80 1.78 33.77
C PRO A 35 -22.97 2.19 32.88
N GLU A 36 -22.94 3.40 32.30
CA GLU A 36 -24.01 3.90 31.42
C GLU A 36 -23.82 3.50 29.96
N THR A 37 -22.60 3.11 29.56
CA THR A 37 -22.23 2.81 28.17
C THR A 37 -21.75 1.36 28.06
N VAL A 38 -22.63 0.44 27.71
CA VAL A 38 -22.30 -1.00 27.69
C VAL A 38 -21.20 -1.33 26.66
N TRP A 39 -21.26 -0.77 25.45
CA TRP A 39 -20.26 -0.95 24.39
C TRP A 39 -20.21 0.26 23.46
N GLU A 40 -19.08 0.46 22.79
CA GLU A 40 -18.89 1.54 21.81
C GLU A 40 -17.97 1.10 20.66
N LEU A 41 -18.09 1.76 19.51
CA LEU A 41 -17.15 1.61 18.39
C LEU A 41 -15.80 2.22 18.75
N CYS A 42 -14.73 1.60 18.29
CA CYS A 42 -13.40 2.15 18.44
C CYS A 42 -13.03 2.97 17.20
N ASP A 43 -12.42 4.13 17.43
CA ASP A 43 -11.83 4.98 16.40
C ASP A 43 -10.46 4.42 15.98
N ILE A 44 -10.47 3.29 15.29
CA ILE A 44 -9.26 2.68 14.75
C ILE A 44 -8.98 3.32 13.38
N PRO A 45 -7.79 3.93 13.19
CA PRO A 45 -7.39 4.43 11.88
C PRO A 45 -7.49 3.33 10.83
N SER A 46 -8.10 3.63 9.68
CA SER A 46 -8.09 2.69 8.57
C SER A 46 -6.64 2.46 8.13
N CYS A 47 -6.22 1.19 8.06
CA CYS A 47 -4.94 0.83 7.45
C CYS A 47 -4.93 1.10 5.94
N THR A 48 -6.07 1.47 5.32
CA THR A 48 -6.06 2.08 4.00
C THR A 48 -5.56 3.51 4.14
N GLU A 49 -4.25 3.69 4.27
CA GLU A 49 -3.66 5.00 4.22
C GLU A 49 -4.08 5.69 2.90
N GLU A 50 -4.54 6.94 2.98
CA GLU A 50 -4.83 7.73 1.78
C GLU A 50 -3.58 8.00 0.94
N CYS A 51 -2.41 7.70 1.51
CA CYS A 51 -1.10 7.85 0.92
C CYS A 51 -0.47 6.51 0.53
N MET A 52 0.55 6.57 -0.32
CA MET A 52 1.33 5.41 -0.71
C MET A 52 2.70 5.40 -0.02
N HIS A 53 3.09 4.23 0.46
CA HIS A 53 4.49 3.91 0.72
C HIS A 53 5.16 3.43 -0.56
N CYS A 54 6.45 3.71 -0.69
CA CYS A 54 7.27 3.19 -1.78
C CYS A 54 6.70 3.53 -3.17
N ARG A 55 6.43 2.51 -4.00
CA ARG A 55 5.75 2.61 -5.30
C ARG A 55 4.25 2.30 -5.23
N GLY A 56 3.69 2.17 -4.04
CA GLY A 56 2.26 1.89 -3.83
C GLY A 56 1.82 0.50 -4.29
N GLU A 57 2.68 -0.51 -4.23
CA GLU A 57 2.33 -1.91 -4.52
C GLU A 57 1.23 -2.42 -3.56
N ASP A 58 1.29 -1.99 -2.30
CA ASP A 58 0.31 -2.30 -1.26
C ASP A 58 -0.73 -1.18 -1.05
N TYR A 59 -0.80 -0.21 -1.96
CA TYR A 59 -1.73 0.91 -1.81
C TYR A 59 -3.18 0.41 -1.92
N LYS A 60 -3.95 0.62 -0.84
CA LYS A 60 -5.37 0.21 -0.73
C LYS A 60 -6.32 1.40 -0.56
N GLY A 61 -5.84 2.62 -0.80
CA GLY A 61 -6.68 3.81 -0.76
C GLY A 61 -7.70 3.86 -1.90
N LYS A 62 -8.53 4.91 -1.90
CA LYS A 62 -9.74 5.03 -2.74
C LYS A 62 -9.64 6.06 -3.86
N ILE A 63 -8.44 6.55 -4.16
CA ILE A 63 -8.24 7.46 -5.30
C ILE A 63 -8.61 6.71 -6.59
N SER A 64 -9.49 7.31 -7.39
CA SER A 64 -10.06 6.73 -8.63
C SER A 64 -10.03 7.71 -9.82
N VAL A 65 -9.15 8.71 -9.74
CA VAL A 65 -8.92 9.70 -10.79
C VAL A 65 -7.42 9.80 -11.03
N THR A 66 -7.03 9.84 -12.29
CA THR A 66 -5.62 9.89 -12.71
C THR A 66 -5.04 11.29 -12.50
N GLU A 67 -3.71 11.41 -12.56
CA GLU A 67 -2.98 12.68 -12.46
C GLU A 67 -3.47 13.71 -13.49
N ASN A 68 -3.85 13.26 -14.68
CA ASN A 68 -4.39 14.12 -15.74
C ASN A 68 -5.93 14.26 -15.70
N GLY A 69 -6.58 13.83 -14.63
CA GLY A 69 -8.01 14.03 -14.41
C GLY A 69 -8.94 13.02 -15.11
N PHE A 70 -8.43 11.91 -15.63
CA PHE A 70 -9.29 10.86 -16.19
C PHE A 70 -9.89 10.01 -15.09
N THR A 71 -11.19 9.73 -15.17
CA THR A 71 -11.83 8.76 -14.27
C THR A 71 -11.33 7.36 -14.57
N CYS A 72 -11.05 6.58 -13.53
CA CYS A 72 -10.62 5.20 -13.68
C CYS A 72 -11.79 4.30 -14.14
N GLN A 73 -11.48 3.34 -15.00
CA GLN A 73 -12.32 2.20 -15.34
C GLN A 73 -12.26 1.16 -14.20
N CYS A 74 -13.40 0.54 -13.87
CA CYS A 74 -13.44 -0.53 -12.88
C CYS A 74 -12.60 -1.74 -13.34
N TRP A 75 -11.86 -2.35 -12.42
CA TRP A 75 -10.99 -3.48 -12.73
C TRP A 75 -11.76 -4.75 -13.15
N ASP A 76 -13.03 -4.87 -12.76
CA ASP A 76 -13.93 -5.93 -13.22
C ASP A 76 -14.60 -5.62 -14.58
N SER A 77 -14.50 -4.38 -15.07
CA SER A 77 -15.01 -3.97 -16.37
C SER A 77 -14.01 -4.24 -17.47
N GLN A 78 -14.49 -4.67 -18.63
CA GLN A 78 -13.70 -4.83 -19.86
C GLN A 78 -13.96 -3.73 -20.89
N ILE A 79 -14.64 -2.65 -20.46
CA ILE A 79 -15.06 -1.52 -21.30
C ILE A 79 -14.68 -0.20 -20.60
N PRO A 80 -14.14 0.80 -21.34
CA PRO A 80 -13.80 0.78 -22.77
C PRO A 80 -12.55 -0.05 -23.11
N HIS A 81 -11.69 -0.34 -22.14
CA HIS A 81 -10.43 -1.03 -22.40
C HIS A 81 -10.49 -2.46 -21.89
N ASN A 82 -10.42 -3.44 -22.80
CA ASN A 82 -10.21 -4.83 -22.43
C ASN A 82 -8.81 -5.02 -21.84
N HIS A 83 -8.67 -5.76 -20.73
CA HIS A 83 -7.40 -6.00 -20.04
C HIS A 83 -7.37 -7.27 -19.19
N GLY A 84 -6.15 -7.75 -18.90
CA GLY A 84 -5.90 -8.97 -18.12
C GLY A 84 -5.91 -8.80 -16.60
N PHE A 85 -5.86 -7.58 -16.06
CA PHE A 85 -5.89 -7.34 -14.60
C PHE A 85 -7.32 -7.46 -14.05
N VAL A 86 -7.79 -8.70 -13.90
CA VAL A 86 -9.14 -9.01 -13.41
C VAL A 86 -9.08 -9.41 -11.94
N PRO A 87 -9.95 -8.87 -11.05
CA PRO A 87 -9.90 -9.14 -9.62
C PRO A 87 -10.02 -10.62 -9.25
N THR A 88 -10.79 -11.38 -10.03
CA THR A 88 -10.97 -12.83 -9.82
C THR A 88 -9.72 -13.64 -10.17
N VAL A 89 -8.84 -13.11 -11.03
CA VAL A 89 -7.58 -13.74 -11.43
C VAL A 89 -6.43 -13.34 -10.51
N PHE A 90 -6.47 -12.11 -9.99
CA PHE A 90 -5.43 -11.54 -9.12
C PHE A 90 -6.02 -11.00 -7.80
N PRO A 91 -6.60 -11.87 -6.95
CA PRO A 91 -7.25 -11.45 -5.71
C PRO A 91 -6.27 -10.78 -4.72
N GLU A 92 -5.00 -11.16 -4.74
CA GLU A 92 -3.93 -10.61 -3.90
C GLU A 92 -3.50 -9.19 -4.29
N LYS A 93 -3.96 -8.70 -5.45
CA LYS A 93 -3.65 -7.34 -5.94
C LYS A 93 -4.68 -6.29 -5.52
N PHE A 94 -5.70 -6.69 -4.74
CA PHE A 94 -6.72 -5.79 -4.17
C PHE A 94 -7.36 -4.86 -5.22
N LEU A 95 -7.64 -5.40 -6.42
CA LEU A 95 -8.20 -4.67 -7.57
C LEU A 95 -9.69 -4.33 -7.35
N GLU A 96 -9.98 -3.58 -6.30
CA GLU A 96 -11.33 -3.20 -5.88
C GLU A 96 -11.84 -1.99 -6.67
N GLU A 97 -13.10 -2.07 -7.13
CA GLU A 97 -13.79 -1.00 -7.85
C GLU A 97 -12.94 -0.47 -9.03
N ASN A 98 -12.78 0.85 -9.11
CA ASN A 98 -11.90 1.54 -10.05
C ASN A 98 -10.75 2.27 -9.33
N TYR A 99 -10.35 1.81 -8.14
CA TYR A 99 -9.30 2.48 -7.39
C TYR A 99 -7.92 2.26 -8.02
N CYS A 100 -7.05 3.27 -7.94
CA CYS A 100 -5.70 3.19 -8.44
C CYS A 100 -4.91 2.09 -7.72
N ARG A 101 -4.19 1.25 -8.49
CA ARG A 101 -3.40 0.13 -7.97
C ARG A 101 -2.10 -0.01 -8.73
N ASN A 102 -1.13 -0.72 -8.15
CA ASN A 102 0.13 -1.03 -8.82
C ASN A 102 0.36 -2.55 -8.91
N PRO A 103 -0.45 -3.28 -9.70
CA PRO A 103 -0.43 -4.74 -9.67
C PRO A 103 0.84 -5.35 -10.29
N ASN A 104 1.51 -4.62 -11.17
CA ASN A 104 2.66 -5.05 -11.96
C ASN A 104 4.00 -4.49 -11.47
N ALA A 105 4.06 -3.95 -10.24
CA ALA A 105 5.25 -3.32 -9.67
C ALA A 105 5.87 -2.22 -10.57
N ASP A 106 4.99 -1.46 -11.23
CA ASP A 106 5.33 -0.25 -11.99
C ASP A 106 5.84 0.86 -11.07
N SER A 107 6.23 2.00 -11.63
CA SER A 107 6.78 3.16 -10.91
C SER A 107 5.86 3.74 -9.83
N ARG A 108 4.53 3.71 -10.02
CA ARG A 108 3.50 4.19 -9.09
C ARG A 108 2.13 3.62 -9.44
N PRO A 109 1.12 3.74 -8.57
CA PRO A 109 -0.21 3.22 -8.88
C PRO A 109 -0.86 3.94 -10.07
N TRP A 110 -1.65 3.18 -10.80
CA TRP A 110 -2.29 3.58 -12.05
C TRP A 110 -3.66 2.90 -12.16
N CYS A 111 -4.41 3.26 -13.20
CA CYS A 111 -5.65 2.57 -13.56
C CYS A 111 -5.87 2.62 -15.08
N TYR A 112 -6.68 1.71 -15.61
CA TYR A 112 -7.32 1.92 -16.90
C TYR A 112 -8.27 3.11 -16.80
N THR A 113 -8.46 3.88 -17.88
CA THR A 113 -9.35 5.05 -17.83
C THR A 113 -10.70 4.79 -18.50
N SER A 114 -11.75 5.49 -18.08
CA SER A 114 -13.04 5.47 -18.75
C SER A 114 -13.03 6.20 -20.10
N SER A 115 -11.94 6.89 -20.45
CA SER A 115 -11.79 7.58 -21.73
C SER A 115 -11.29 6.62 -22.81
N PRO A 116 -11.97 6.51 -23.97
CA PRO A 116 -11.51 5.69 -25.10
C PRO A 116 -10.16 6.16 -25.67
N SER A 117 -9.79 7.44 -25.51
CA SER A 117 -8.56 8.00 -26.07
C SER A 117 -7.32 7.79 -25.19
N ARG A 118 -7.50 7.36 -23.93
CA ARG A 118 -6.42 7.13 -22.97
C ARG A 118 -6.62 5.76 -22.33
N ARG A 119 -5.86 4.77 -22.78
CA ARG A 119 -6.02 3.38 -22.28
C ARG A 119 -5.82 3.27 -20.77
N TRP A 120 -4.75 3.86 -20.26
CA TRP A 120 -4.42 3.88 -18.84
C TRP A 120 -3.65 5.16 -18.53
N ASP A 121 -3.58 5.53 -17.26
CA ASP A 121 -2.80 6.66 -16.80
C ASP A 121 -2.41 6.49 -15.32
N TYR A 122 -1.36 7.18 -14.89
CA TYR A 122 -0.90 7.13 -13.50
C TYR A 122 -1.79 7.99 -12.60
N CYS A 123 -1.85 7.62 -11.32
CA CYS A 123 -2.57 8.39 -10.31
C CYS A 123 -1.61 9.22 -9.45
N SER A 124 -2.06 10.42 -9.07
CA SER A 124 -1.33 11.29 -8.14
C SER A 124 -1.73 10.96 -6.70
N ILE A 125 -1.10 9.92 -6.14
CA ILE A 125 -1.32 9.52 -4.75
C ILE A 125 -0.27 10.19 -3.85
N PRO A 126 -0.66 10.84 -2.75
CA PRO A 126 0.29 11.46 -1.83
C PRO A 126 1.22 10.39 -1.24
N ARG A 127 2.49 10.73 -0.98
CA ARG A 127 3.39 9.83 -0.24
C ARG A 127 3.17 10.00 1.25
N CYS A 128 3.22 8.88 1.97
CA CYS A 128 3.08 8.91 3.42
C CYS A 128 4.26 9.64 4.04
N THR A 129 3.97 10.55 4.98
CA THR A 129 4.99 11.32 5.71
C THR A 129 5.52 10.57 6.93
N SER A 130 4.95 9.41 7.25
CA SER A 130 5.51 8.48 8.22
C SER A 130 6.83 7.96 7.67
N GLU A 131 7.93 8.25 8.37
CA GLU A 131 9.20 7.57 8.11
C GLU A 131 8.93 6.07 8.04
N PRO A 132 9.42 5.36 7.00
CA PRO A 132 9.19 3.93 6.88
C PRO A 132 9.63 3.25 8.19
N PRO A 133 8.84 2.30 8.73
CA PRO A 133 9.12 1.70 10.03
C PRO A 133 10.56 1.18 10.07
N SER A 134 11.40 1.84 10.87
CA SER A 134 12.83 1.62 10.97
C SER A 134 13.16 0.38 11.81
N ILE A 135 12.60 -0.78 11.48
CA ILE A 135 12.99 -2.07 12.10
C ILE A 135 14.03 -2.79 11.25
N MET A 136 14.66 -2.11 10.28
CA MET A 136 15.93 -2.59 9.74
C MET A 136 17.04 -1.94 10.54
N PRO A 137 17.86 -2.71 11.30
CA PRO A 137 19.10 -2.15 11.81
C PRO A 137 19.88 -1.65 10.60
N GLU A 138 20.25 -0.38 10.59
CA GLU A 138 21.12 0.17 9.55
C GLU A 138 22.46 -0.56 9.62
N LEU A 139 22.56 -1.65 8.87
CA LEU A 139 23.74 -2.50 8.85
C LEU A 139 24.80 -1.78 8.01
N SER A 140 25.90 -1.42 8.67
CA SER A 140 27.10 -0.87 8.03
C SER A 140 27.96 -1.94 7.36
N CYS A 141 27.53 -3.20 7.38
CA CYS A 141 28.13 -4.35 6.71
C CYS A 141 27.11 -5.08 5.84
N ILE A 142 27.58 -5.85 4.87
CA ILE A 142 26.72 -6.64 3.98
C ILE A 142 26.30 -7.96 4.65
N THR A 143 25.04 -8.33 4.52
CA THR A 143 24.52 -9.68 4.82
C THR A 143 23.92 -10.26 3.55
N GLY A 144 24.22 -11.52 3.23
CA GLY A 144 23.75 -12.14 1.99
C GLY A 144 24.20 -11.38 0.74
N ASN A 145 23.24 -10.92 -0.07
CA ASN A 145 23.46 -10.16 -1.30
C ASN A 145 23.57 -8.63 -1.08
N GLY A 146 23.42 -8.14 0.16
CA GLY A 146 23.52 -6.71 0.49
C GLY A 146 22.26 -5.88 0.25
N GLU A 147 21.08 -6.48 0.02
CA GLU A 147 19.81 -5.72 -0.11
C GLU A 147 19.46 -4.88 1.12
N SER A 148 19.91 -5.32 2.30
CA SER A 148 19.74 -4.62 3.58
C SER A 148 20.85 -3.64 3.93
N TYR A 149 21.88 -3.52 3.08
CA TYR A 149 23.00 -2.62 3.36
C TYR A 149 22.52 -1.17 3.36
N ARG A 150 22.80 -0.45 4.45
CA ARG A 150 22.45 0.99 4.61
C ARG A 150 23.66 1.85 5.01
N GLY A 151 24.88 1.32 4.84
CA GLY A 151 26.11 2.06 5.11
C GLY A 151 26.41 3.17 4.09
N THR A 152 27.47 3.94 4.34
CA THR A 152 27.78 5.19 3.59
C THR A 152 28.95 5.07 2.60
N ILE A 153 29.40 3.85 2.31
CA ILE A 153 30.54 3.64 1.40
C ILE A 153 30.15 4.04 -0.04
N ALA A 154 30.88 5.03 -0.59
CA ALA A 154 30.62 5.61 -1.92
C ALA A 154 31.83 5.46 -2.88
N VAL A 155 32.58 4.37 -2.74
CA VAL A 155 33.75 4.04 -3.57
C VAL A 155 33.69 2.56 -3.95
N THR A 156 33.96 2.25 -5.22
CA THR A 156 33.94 0.88 -5.75
C THR A 156 35.18 0.07 -5.34
N THR A 157 35.15 -1.25 -5.53
CA THR A 157 36.29 -2.15 -5.27
C THR A 157 37.57 -1.77 -6.02
N SER A 158 37.42 -1.12 -7.18
CA SER A 158 38.52 -0.61 -8.00
C SER A 158 38.94 0.84 -7.68
N GLY A 159 38.40 1.44 -6.61
CA GLY A 159 38.73 2.79 -6.15
C GLY A 159 38.00 3.94 -6.87
N LYS A 160 37.01 3.65 -7.74
CA LYS A 160 36.23 4.70 -8.44
C LYS A 160 35.15 5.29 -7.53
N LYS A 161 34.95 6.61 -7.57
CA LYS A 161 33.89 7.33 -6.83
C LYS A 161 32.51 7.02 -7.41
N CYS A 162 31.53 6.78 -6.55
CA CYS A 162 30.15 6.54 -6.97
C CYS A 162 29.47 7.81 -7.52
N GLN A 163 28.68 7.64 -8.58
CA GLN A 163 27.72 8.64 -9.05
C GLN A 163 26.56 8.74 -8.04
N ARG A 164 26.03 9.95 -7.81
CA ARG A 164 24.83 10.11 -6.98
C ARG A 164 23.64 9.46 -7.68
N TRP A 165 22.81 8.69 -6.95
CA TRP A 165 21.61 8.05 -7.49
C TRP A 165 20.58 9.03 -8.08
N ALA A 166 20.52 10.27 -7.62
CA ALA A 166 19.66 11.30 -8.21
C ALA A 166 20.27 11.95 -9.48
N SER A 167 21.53 11.68 -9.82
CA SER A 167 22.21 12.28 -10.96
C SER A 167 22.08 11.40 -12.20
N GLN A 168 21.88 12.02 -13.37
CA GLN A 168 21.82 11.35 -14.68
C GLN A 168 23.11 11.55 -15.49
N THR A 169 24.21 11.91 -14.82
CA THR A 169 25.51 12.22 -15.43
C THR A 169 26.65 11.71 -14.54
N PRO A 170 27.73 11.13 -15.11
CA PRO A 170 27.97 10.91 -16.54
C PRO A 170 27.13 9.78 -17.15
N HIS A 171 26.55 8.89 -16.34
CA HIS A 171 25.77 7.76 -16.82
C HIS A 171 24.28 7.97 -16.55
N ARG A 172 23.44 7.82 -17.58
CA ARG A 172 21.98 7.82 -17.41
C ARG A 172 21.51 6.45 -16.93
N HIS A 173 20.55 6.43 -16.01
CA HIS A 173 20.00 5.20 -15.46
C HIS A 173 18.60 5.41 -14.86
N ASP A 174 17.84 4.33 -14.73
CA ASP A 174 16.49 4.36 -14.16
C ASP A 174 16.47 4.17 -12.62
N TYR A 175 17.63 3.92 -12.00
CA TYR A 175 17.78 3.71 -10.55
C TYR A 175 17.85 5.02 -9.76
N THR A 176 16.72 5.70 -9.60
CA THR A 176 16.64 6.97 -8.88
C THR A 176 15.92 6.82 -7.53
N PRO A 177 16.10 7.74 -6.56
CA PRO A 177 15.33 7.74 -5.32
C PRO A 177 13.81 7.79 -5.54
N GLU A 178 13.35 8.42 -6.63
CA GLU A 178 11.93 8.56 -6.94
C GLU A 178 11.31 7.25 -7.46
N SER A 179 12.11 6.44 -8.15
CA SER A 179 11.73 5.15 -8.74
C SER A 179 11.96 3.98 -7.78
N TYR A 180 12.85 4.14 -6.80
CA TYR A 180 13.14 3.16 -5.74
C TYR A 180 13.07 3.77 -4.32
N PRO A 181 11.95 4.40 -3.93
CA PRO A 181 11.82 5.18 -2.67
C PRO A 181 11.97 4.39 -1.36
N CYS A 182 12.03 3.06 -1.40
CA CYS A 182 12.16 2.20 -0.20
C CYS A 182 13.29 1.16 -0.31
N ARG A 183 14.18 1.30 -1.29
CA ARG A 183 15.29 0.38 -1.50
C ARG A 183 16.59 1.06 -1.14
#